data_AF-A0A6P2B9Y7-F1
#
_entry.id   AF-A0A6P2B9Y7-F1
#
_cell.length_a   1.000
_cell.length_b   1.000
_cell.length_c   1.000
_cell.angle_alpha   90.00
_cell.angle_beta   90.00
_cell.angle_gamma   90.00
#
_symmetry.space_group_name_H-M   'P 1'
#
loop_
_entity.id
_entity.type
_entity.pdbx_description
1 polymer ?
#
loop_
_entity_poly.entity_id
_entity_poly.type
_entity_poly.pdbx_seq_one_letter_code
_entity_poly.pdbx_strand_id
1 'polypeptide(L)'
;MDHSPPGCTSRPLVGCFIIFLVMICSVSSFVLVGDQMCRNELNSYLPPYPDAELIYTDYNFIRPFGIGQTVKQYYSEDDPITIRAWYGPFIAERSRTRRLTRGEYHAVRADDGEGSYIFLVGRCFHGGTFQP
;
A
#
# COMPACT_ATOMS: atom_id res chain seq x y z
N MET A 1 49.89 45.23 3.29
CA MET A 1 50.28 43.99 4.01
C MET A 1 49.01 43.18 4.14
N ASP A 2 48.78 42.30 3.17
CA ASP A 2 47.59 41.47 3.06
C ASP A 2 47.68 40.29 4.04
N HIS A 3 46.83 40.30 5.06
CA HIS A 3 46.59 39.14 5.91
C HIS A 3 45.29 38.49 5.47
N SER A 4 45.35 37.61 4.48
CA SER A 4 44.33 36.56 4.31
C SER A 4 44.66 35.41 5.27
N PRO A 5 43.86 35.13 6.31
CA PRO A 5 44.05 33.93 7.11
C PRO A 5 43.63 32.67 6.32
N PRO A 6 44.34 31.55 6.51
CA PRO A 6 44.19 30.31 5.75
C PRO A 6 42.90 29.56 6.10
N GLY A 7 42.39 28.83 5.11
CA GLY A 7 41.07 28.21 5.10
C GLY A 7 40.81 27.21 6.24
N CYS A 8 39.60 27.28 6.78
CA CYS A 8 38.96 26.25 7.59
C CYS A 8 37.44 26.35 7.50
N THR A 9 36.88 26.36 6.29
CA THR A 9 35.43 26.52 6.07
C THR A 9 34.70 25.22 5.73
N SER A 10 35.39 24.08 5.56
CA SER A 10 34.74 22.82 5.16
C SER A 10 34.27 21.92 6.31
N ARG A 11 34.84 22.04 7.52
CA ARG A 11 34.52 21.16 8.67
C ARG A 11 33.08 21.25 9.21
N PRO A 12 32.44 22.43 9.35
CA PRO A 12 31.05 22.47 9.82
C PRO A 12 30.05 21.99 8.76
N LEU A 13 30.37 22.16 7.47
CA LEU A 13 29.52 21.70 6.37
C LEU A 13 29.45 20.17 6.29
N VAL A 14 30.56 19.48 6.54
CA VAL A 14 30.57 18.01 6.60
C VAL A 14 29.72 17.49 7.77
N GLY A 15 29.76 18.15 8.93
CA GLY A 15 28.92 17.79 10.08
C GLY A 15 27.42 17.92 9.78
N CYS A 16 26.99 19.04 9.21
CA CYS A 16 25.59 19.24 8.82
C CYS A 16 25.14 18.23 7.76
N PHE A 17 25.99 17.92 6.78
CA PHE A 17 25.69 16.93 5.75
C PHE A 17 25.52 15.52 6.33
N ILE A 18 26.37 15.12 7.28
CA ILE A 18 26.25 13.81 7.95
C ILE A 18 24.93 13.72 8.71
N ILE A 19 24.57 14.75 9.48
CA ILE A 19 23.29 14.76 10.23
C ILE A 19 22.11 14.66 9.26
N PHE A 20 22.14 15.40 8.16
CA PHE A 20 21.10 15.36 7.13
C PHE A 20 20.96 13.96 6.51
N LEU A 21 22.07 13.31 6.17
CA LEU A 21 22.06 11.94 5.67
C LEU A 21 21.50 10.94 6.68
N VAL A 22 21.90 11.05 7.95
CA VAL A 22 21.37 10.17 9.01
C VAL A 22 19.86 10.33 9.13
N MET A 23 19.36 11.57 9.14
CA MET A 23 17.93 11.86 9.20
C MET A 23 17.17 11.27 8.00
N ILE A 24 17.68 11.44 6.78
CA ILE A 24 17.06 10.84 5.58
C ILE A 24 17.04 9.33 5.69
N CYS A 25 18.16 8.70 6.06
CA CYS A 25 18.25 7.25 6.19
C CYS A 25 17.27 6.72 7.25
N SER A 26 17.18 7.37 8.41
CA SER A 26 16.23 7.01 9.46
C SER A 26 14.79 7.10 8.97
N VAL A 27 14.38 8.25 8.43
CA VAL A 27 13.00 8.44 7.94
C VAL A 27 12.67 7.47 6.81
N SER A 28 13.56 7.29 5.85
CA SER A 28 13.37 6.36 4.74
C SER A 28 13.18 4.92 5.24
N SER A 29 13.96 4.52 6.25
CA SER A 29 13.87 3.17 6.83
C SER A 29 12.52 2.95 7.50
N PHE A 30 12.01 3.93 8.26
CA PHE A 30 10.68 3.85 8.86
C PHE A 30 9.57 3.72 7.82
N VAL A 31 9.63 4.51 6.74
CA VAL A 31 8.65 4.46 5.65
C VAL A 31 8.65 3.09 4.97
N LEU A 32 9.83 2.55 4.65
CA LEU A 32 9.95 1.24 4.00
C LEU A 32 9.47 0.09 4.88
N VAL A 33 9.75 0.13 6.19
CA VAL A 33 9.28 -0.88 7.14
C VAL A 33 7.76 -0.81 7.28
N GLY A 34 7.19 0.39 7.44
CA GLY A 34 5.74 0.58 7.50
C GLY A 34 5.05 0.09 6.24
N ASP A 35 5.62 0.38 5.08
CA ASP A 35 5.12 -0.07 3.79
C ASP A 35 5.17 -1.60 3.63
N GLN A 36 6.22 -2.25 4.10
CA GLN A 36 6.29 -3.72 4.11
C GLN A 36 5.25 -4.35 5.04
N MET A 37 5.01 -3.74 6.21
CA MET A 37 3.95 -4.19 7.11
C MET A 37 2.56 -4.06 6.46
N CYS A 38 2.26 -2.92 5.85
CA CYS A 38 1.02 -2.70 5.10
C CYS A 38 0.81 -3.77 4.03
N ARG A 39 1.85 -4.03 3.23
CA ARG A 39 1.81 -5.00 2.14
C ARG A 39 1.55 -6.40 2.65
N ASN A 40 2.28 -6.83 3.67
CA ASN A 40 2.09 -8.18 4.22
C ASN A 40 0.69 -8.34 4.81
N GLU A 41 0.20 -7.33 5.51
CA GLU A 41 -1.09 -7.37 6.18
C GLU A 41 -2.24 -7.39 5.16
N LEU A 42 -2.27 -6.48 4.19
CA LEU A 42 -3.30 -6.43 3.14
C LEU A 42 -3.31 -7.69 2.28
N ASN A 43 -2.15 -8.18 1.83
CA ASN A 43 -2.11 -9.42 1.03
C ASN A 43 -2.57 -10.67 1.81
N SER A 44 -2.50 -10.65 3.15
CA SER A 44 -2.93 -11.79 3.97
C SER A 44 -4.45 -12.02 3.96
N TYR A 45 -5.25 -10.96 3.82
CA TYR A 45 -6.72 -11.05 3.88
C TYR A 45 -7.44 -10.49 2.64
N LEU A 46 -6.73 -9.88 1.70
CA LEU A 46 -7.18 -9.60 0.34
C LEU A 46 -6.28 -10.29 -0.69
N PRO A 47 -6.18 -11.64 -0.65
CA PRO A 47 -5.46 -12.36 -1.70
C PRO A 47 -6.15 -12.16 -3.06
N PRO A 48 -5.39 -12.23 -4.17
CA PRO A 48 -5.99 -12.31 -5.50
C PRO A 48 -6.86 -13.56 -5.60
N TYR A 49 -8.03 -13.42 -6.23
CA TYR A 49 -8.92 -14.55 -6.49
C TYR A 49 -8.25 -15.55 -7.46
N PRO A 50 -8.44 -16.86 -7.28
CA PRO A 50 -7.87 -17.88 -8.16
C PRO A 50 -8.33 -17.67 -9.61
N ASP A 51 -7.43 -17.90 -10.56
CA ASP A 51 -7.71 -17.82 -12.00
C ASP A 51 -8.26 -16.46 -12.48
N ALA A 52 -8.20 -15.42 -11.63
CA ALA A 52 -8.61 -14.08 -11.99
C ALA A 52 -7.48 -13.32 -12.69
N GLU A 53 -7.80 -12.69 -13.82
CA GLU A 53 -6.87 -11.87 -14.58
C GLU A 53 -6.86 -10.43 -14.03
N LEU A 54 -5.67 -9.87 -13.81
CA LEU A 54 -5.53 -8.49 -13.37
C LEU A 54 -5.73 -7.54 -14.57
N ILE A 55 -6.83 -6.78 -14.56
CA ILE A 55 -7.12 -5.82 -15.63
C ILE A 55 -6.56 -4.44 -15.31
N TYR A 56 -6.68 -4.02 -14.05
CA TYR A 56 -6.33 -2.66 -13.65
C TYR A 56 -5.73 -2.62 -12.25
N THR A 57 -4.78 -1.72 -12.05
CA THR A 57 -4.19 -1.43 -10.74
C THR A 57 -3.87 0.05 -10.65
N ASP A 58 -4.37 0.67 -9.60
CA ASP A 58 -4.07 2.05 -9.24
C ASP A 58 -3.61 2.13 -7.78
N TYR A 59 -2.65 3.00 -7.52
CA TYR A 59 -2.10 3.24 -6.20
C TYR A 59 -1.43 4.60 -6.15
N ASN A 60 -1.50 5.25 -4.98
CA ASN A 60 -1.06 6.63 -4.82
C ASN A 60 0.29 6.79 -4.11
N PHE A 61 1.05 5.70 -3.95
CA PHE A 61 2.33 5.72 -3.23
C PHE A 61 3.37 4.80 -3.89
N ILE A 62 4.27 4.18 -3.10
CA ILE A 62 5.43 3.43 -3.60
C ILE A 62 5.00 2.18 -4.40
N ARG A 63 4.01 1.42 -3.92
CA ARG A 63 3.59 0.16 -4.54
C ARG A 63 2.17 -0.27 -4.15
N PRO A 64 1.56 -1.23 -4.87
CA PRO A 64 0.25 -1.75 -4.54
C PRO A 64 0.20 -2.42 -3.16
N PHE A 65 -0.88 -2.15 -2.42
CA PHE A 65 -1.11 -2.56 -1.03
C PHE A 65 -0.02 -2.12 -0.04
N GLY A 66 0.81 -1.15 -0.42
CA GLY A 66 1.74 -0.47 0.49
C GLY A 66 1.05 0.57 1.38
N ILE A 67 1.82 1.54 1.85
CA ILE A 67 1.29 2.76 2.46
C ILE A 67 0.40 3.49 1.44
N GLY A 68 -0.70 4.10 1.91
CA GLY A 68 -1.61 4.86 1.06
C GLY A 68 -2.86 4.07 0.68
N GLN A 69 -3.35 4.29 -0.54
CA GLN A 69 -4.52 3.62 -1.11
C GLN A 69 -4.11 2.85 -2.35
N THR A 70 -4.73 1.69 -2.55
CA THR A 70 -4.60 0.87 -3.74
C THR A 70 -5.97 0.36 -4.14
N VAL A 71 -6.24 0.35 -5.45
CA VAL A 71 -7.39 -0.29 -6.07
C VAL A 71 -6.87 -1.25 -7.11
N LYS A 72 -7.23 -2.53 -7.01
CA LYS A 72 -6.98 -3.52 -8.04
C LYS A 72 -8.29 -4.02 -8.58
N GLN A 73 -8.40 -4.16 -9.89
CA GLN A 73 -9.54 -4.77 -10.55
C GLN A 73 -9.09 -6.04 -11.25
N TYR A 74 -9.77 -7.12 -10.94
CA TYR A 74 -9.60 -8.40 -11.60
C TYR A 74 -10.86 -8.79 -12.36
N TYR A 75 -10.71 -9.65 -13.36
CA TYR A 75 -11.79 -10.34 -14.02
C TYR A 75 -11.67 -11.84 -13.78
N SER A 76 -12.80 -12.50 -13.58
CA SER A 76 -12.91 -13.96 -13.46
C SER A 76 -14.18 -14.41 -14.17
N GLU A 77 -14.15 -15.59 -14.78
CA GLU A 77 -15.31 -16.22 -15.41
C GLU A 77 -16.37 -16.67 -14.38
N ASP A 78 -16.00 -16.73 -13.09
CA ASP A 78 -16.90 -17.13 -12.02
C ASP A 78 -17.99 -16.09 -11.72
N ASP A 79 -19.10 -16.56 -11.16
CA ASP A 79 -20.18 -15.68 -10.74
C ASP A 79 -19.88 -14.92 -9.43
N PRO A 80 -20.53 -13.76 -9.19
CA PRO A 80 -20.23 -12.94 -8.01
C PRO A 80 -20.54 -13.63 -6.68
N ILE A 81 -21.45 -14.61 -6.65
CA ILE A 81 -21.83 -15.33 -5.42
C ILE A 81 -20.70 -16.27 -5.03
N THR A 82 -20.15 -17.01 -5.99
CA THR A 82 -18.99 -17.89 -5.79
C THR A 82 -17.78 -17.09 -5.27
N ILE A 83 -17.49 -15.94 -5.89
CA ILE A 83 -16.40 -15.06 -5.46
C ILE A 83 -16.61 -14.55 -4.02
N ARG A 84 -17.83 -14.11 -3.68
CA ARG A 84 -18.15 -13.64 -2.32
C ARG A 84 -18.02 -14.75 -1.28
N ALA A 85 -18.43 -15.97 -1.62
CA ALA A 85 -18.28 -17.13 -0.75
C ALA A 85 -16.80 -17.42 -0.45
N TRP A 86 -15.94 -17.30 -1.47
CA TRP A 86 -14.49 -17.49 -1.33
C TRP A 86 -13.82 -16.42 -0.46
N TYR A 87 -14.19 -15.13 -0.62
CA TYR A 87 -13.64 -14.05 0.20
C TYR A 87 -14.18 -14.03 1.65
N GLY A 88 -15.32 -14.68 1.91
CA GLY A 88 -16.00 -14.69 3.21
C GLY A 88 -15.09 -14.98 4.42
N PRO A 89 -14.32 -16.09 4.41
CA PRO A 89 -13.42 -16.45 5.51
C PRO A 89 -12.33 -15.39 5.79
N PHE A 90 -11.74 -14.81 4.73
CA PHE A 90 -10.66 -13.83 4.87
C PHE A 90 -11.14 -12.52 5.52
N ILE A 91 -12.36 -12.09 5.18
CA ILE A 91 -12.95 -10.88 5.78
C ILE A 91 -13.45 -11.13 7.20
N ALA A 92 -14.03 -12.30 7.47
CA ALA A 92 -14.48 -12.66 8.81
C ALA A 92 -13.31 -12.66 9.80
N GLU A 93 -12.16 -13.21 9.41
CA GLU A 93 -10.96 -13.24 10.24
C GLU A 93 -10.45 -11.82 10.56
N ARG A 94 -10.53 -10.90 9.60
CA ARG A 94 -10.13 -9.51 9.83
C ARG A 94 -11.03 -8.77 10.81
N SER A 95 -12.35 -9.02 10.82
CA SER A 95 -13.28 -8.34 11.73
C SER A 95 -12.89 -8.49 13.21
N ARG A 96 -12.13 -9.53 13.54
CA ARG A 96 -11.69 -9.88 14.90
C ARG A 96 -10.42 -9.16 15.35
N THR A 97 -9.64 -8.59 14.44
CA THR A 97 -8.35 -7.96 14.76
C THR A 97 -8.34 -6.48 14.39
N ARG A 98 -8.03 -5.59 15.35
CA ARG A 98 -7.78 -4.18 15.06
C ARG A 98 -6.44 -4.04 14.33
N ARG A 99 -6.50 -3.91 13.00
CA ARG A 99 -5.34 -3.83 12.10
C ARG A 99 -5.09 -2.38 11.66
N LEU A 100 -3.83 -2.07 11.34
CA LEU A 100 -3.39 -0.77 10.82
C LEU A 100 -3.86 -0.55 9.37
N THR A 101 -4.30 -1.63 8.72
CA THR A 101 -4.84 -1.63 7.36
C THR A 101 -6.36 -1.79 7.32
N ARG A 102 -6.96 -1.16 6.31
CA ARG A 102 -8.36 -1.34 5.94
C ARG A 102 -8.45 -1.77 4.48
N GLY A 103 -8.82 -3.01 4.23
CA GLY A 103 -9.21 -3.49 2.92
C GLY A 103 -10.72 -3.66 2.76
N GLU A 104 -11.21 -3.64 1.53
CA GLU A 104 -12.59 -3.92 1.15
C GLU A 104 -12.55 -4.66 -0.19
N TYR A 105 -13.50 -5.57 -0.42
CA TYR A 105 -13.64 -6.23 -1.71
C TYR A 105 -15.07 -6.05 -2.23
N HIS A 106 -15.20 -5.91 -3.55
CA HIS A 106 -16.49 -5.86 -4.23
C HIS A 106 -16.46 -6.78 -5.44
N ALA A 107 -17.39 -7.73 -5.50
CA ALA A 107 -17.62 -8.56 -6.67
C ALA A 107 -18.90 -8.10 -7.37
N VAL A 108 -18.79 -7.74 -8.65
CA VAL A 108 -19.88 -7.25 -9.51
C VAL A 108 -19.88 -8.07 -10.78
N ARG A 109 -21.06 -8.35 -11.34
CA ARG A 109 -21.19 -9.01 -12.65
C ARG A 109 -20.52 -8.13 -13.72
N ALA A 110 -19.80 -8.72 -14.67
CA ALA A 110 -19.23 -7.98 -15.79
C ALA A 110 -20.32 -7.50 -16.76
N ASP A 111 -20.02 -6.47 -17.55
CA ASP A 111 -20.98 -5.76 -18.42
C ASP A 111 -21.47 -6.62 -19.61
N ASP A 112 -20.66 -7.60 -20.03
CA ASP A 112 -21.00 -8.60 -21.04
C ASP A 112 -21.95 -9.70 -20.51
N GLY A 113 -22.18 -9.73 -19.19
CA GLY A 113 -23.01 -10.71 -18.52
C GLY A 113 -22.30 -12.04 -18.21
N GLU A 114 -21.05 -12.21 -18.65
CA GLU A 114 -20.24 -13.40 -18.43
C GLU A 114 -19.16 -13.10 -17.37
N GLY A 115 -19.03 -13.97 -16.36
CA GLY A 115 -18.08 -13.71 -15.27
C GLY A 115 -18.40 -12.50 -14.39
N SER A 116 -17.35 -11.96 -13.77
CA SER A 116 -17.39 -10.93 -12.73
C SER A 116 -16.14 -10.08 -12.68
N TYR A 117 -16.32 -8.79 -12.35
CA TYR A 117 -15.25 -7.92 -11.89
C TYR A 117 -15.08 -7.99 -10.37
N ILE A 118 -13.84 -8.06 -9.93
CA ILE A 118 -13.44 -8.10 -8.53
C ILE A 118 -12.59 -6.87 -8.24
N PHE A 119 -13.11 -5.97 -7.41
CA PHE A 119 -12.40 -4.79 -6.94
C PHE A 119 -11.83 -5.07 -5.56
N LEU A 120 -10.50 -5.00 -5.43
CA LEU A 120 -9.81 -5.06 -4.15
C LEU A 120 -9.30 -3.66 -3.79
N VAL A 121 -9.87 -3.07 -2.76
CA VAL A 121 -9.51 -1.75 -2.26
C VAL A 121 -8.71 -1.93 -0.98
N GLY A 122 -7.48 -1.46 -0.94
CA GLY A 122 -6.61 -1.51 0.24
C GLY A 122 -6.23 -0.11 0.70
N ARG A 123 -6.26 0.13 2.00
CA ARG A 123 -5.80 1.38 2.63
C ARG A 123 -4.88 1.07 3.81
N CYS A 124 -3.77 1.78 3.93
CA CYS A 124 -2.85 1.69 5.05
C CYS A 124 -2.32 3.07 5.42
N PHE A 125 -2.31 3.42 6.72
CA PHE A 125 -1.91 4.75 7.20
C PHE A 125 -2.58 5.91 6.43
N HIS A 126 -3.80 5.69 5.93
CA HIS A 126 -4.56 6.66 5.16
C HIS A 126 -5.59 7.34 6.07
N GLY A 127 -5.40 8.65 6.32
CA GLY A 127 -6.24 9.46 7.22
C GLY A 127 -7.64 9.81 6.71
N GLY A 128 -8.20 9.02 5.79
CA GLY A 128 -9.51 9.27 5.18
C GLY A 128 -10.58 8.31 5.69
N THR A 129 -11.61 8.85 6.34
CA THR A 129 -12.88 8.15 6.56
C THR A 129 -13.62 8.04 5.23
N PHE A 130 -13.84 6.82 4.74
CA PHE A 130 -14.74 6.59 3.62
C PHE A 130 -16.18 6.68 4.12
N GLN A 131 -16.90 7.67 3.62
CA GLN A 131 -18.35 7.77 3.75
C GLN A 131 -18.94 7.12 2.48
N PRO A 132 -19.85 6.14 2.62
CA PRO A 132 -20.40 5.37 1.50
C PRO A 132 -21.17 6.23 0.50
#